data_AF-A0A7L0XAP7-F1
#
_entry.id   AF-A0A7L0XAP7-F1
#
_cell.length_a   1.000
_cell.length_b   1.000
_cell.length_c   1.000
_cell.angle_alpha   90.00
_cell.angle_beta   90.00
_cell.angle_gamma   90.00
#
_symmetry.space_group_name_H-M   'P 1'
#
loop_
_entity.id
_entity.type
_entity.pdbx_description
1 polymer ?
#
loop_
_entity_poly.entity_id
_entity_poly.type
_entity_poly.pdbx_seq_one_letter_code
_entity_poly.pdbx_strand_id
1 'polypeptide(L)'
;MEAIEELSLQPCTSSLYLRPFRLSYRQNGTKKFWDFMRAHDSVSILIFNTSRQCFVVVKQFRPAVYMCEVERHRPQVFQNQDKEKFPCLEDPLPAVVGVTYELCAGIVDKPDLSLEEIACEEVLEECGYRVSVADLRRITSYR
;
A
#
# COMPACT_ATOMS: atom_id res chain seq x y z
N MET A 1 1.72 0.13 -18.56
CA MET A 1 1.23 1.07 -17.52
C MET A 1 1.68 2.46 -17.95
N GLU A 2 0.95 3.10 -18.87
CA GLU A 2 1.54 4.20 -19.65
C GLU A 2 0.74 5.51 -19.67
N ALA A 3 -0.49 5.54 -19.14
CA ALA A 3 -1.22 6.80 -18.94
C ALA A 3 -2.01 6.77 -17.62
N ILE A 4 -2.00 7.91 -16.92
CA ILE A 4 -2.88 8.20 -15.78
C ILE A 4 -3.67 9.44 -16.19
N GLU A 5 -4.98 9.34 -16.11
CA GLU A 5 -5.91 10.40 -16.51
C GLU A 5 -6.83 10.71 -15.33
N GLU A 6 -7.51 11.85 -15.38
CA GLU A 6 -8.57 12.23 -14.41
C GLU A 6 -8.14 12.19 -12.92
N LEU A 7 -6.90 12.58 -12.63
CA LEU A 7 -6.39 12.70 -11.26
C LEU A 7 -7.16 13.76 -10.47
N SER A 8 -7.85 13.32 -9.42
CA SER A 8 -8.53 14.19 -8.47
C SER A 8 -8.19 13.80 -7.03
N LEU A 9 -7.99 14.82 -6.19
CA LEU A 9 -7.71 14.66 -4.77
C LEU A 9 -8.91 15.15 -3.97
N GLN A 10 -9.23 14.43 -2.89
CA GLN A 10 -10.34 14.75 -2.00
C GLN A 10 -9.99 14.34 -0.57
N PRO A 11 -10.65 14.94 0.45
CA PRO A 11 -10.50 14.47 1.82
C PRO A 11 -10.90 13.00 1.96
N CYS A 12 -10.06 12.19 2.61
CA CYS A 12 -10.35 10.78 2.88
C CYS A 12 -11.24 10.65 4.13
N THR A 13 -12.52 11.01 4.00
CA THR A 13 -13.47 11.02 5.13
C THR A 13 -14.03 9.64 5.47
N SER A 14 -14.16 8.76 4.46
CA SER A 14 -14.65 7.40 4.63
C SER A 14 -13.86 6.45 3.74
N SER A 15 -13.07 5.56 4.35
CA SER A 15 -12.32 4.52 3.65
C SER A 15 -12.54 3.16 4.30
N LEU A 16 -12.69 2.14 3.44
CA LEU A 16 -12.79 0.74 3.85
C LEU A 16 -11.43 0.17 4.29
N TYR A 17 -10.34 0.81 3.88
CA TYR A 17 -8.98 0.30 4.04
C TYR A 17 -8.15 1.09 5.06
N LEU A 18 -8.38 2.39 5.17
CA LEU A 18 -7.61 3.29 6.03
C LEU A 18 -8.53 4.06 6.95
N ARG A 19 -8.25 4.06 8.26
CA ARG A 19 -9.05 4.81 9.24
C ARG A 19 -8.15 5.64 10.14
N PRO A 20 -8.23 7.00 10.09
CA PRO A 20 -7.49 7.86 10.98
C PRO A 20 -8.10 7.85 12.39
N PHE A 21 -7.23 7.84 13.40
CA PHE A 21 -7.60 7.94 14.81
C PHE A 21 -6.67 8.92 15.54
N ARG A 22 -7.23 9.65 16.50
CA ARG A 22 -6.47 10.45 17.47
C ARG A 22 -6.66 9.88 18.86
N LEU A 23 -5.60 9.37 19.46
CA LEU A 23 -5.58 8.96 20.86
C LEU A 23 -5.30 10.16 21.75
N SER A 24 -6.23 10.49 22.66
CA SER A 24 -6.00 11.46 23.73
C SER A 24 -5.79 10.74 25.05
N TYR A 25 -4.68 11.01 25.74
CA TYR A 25 -4.30 10.29 26.96
C TYR A 25 -3.56 11.20 27.94
N ARG A 26 -3.43 10.74 29.19
CA ARG A 26 -2.62 11.40 30.21
C ARG A 26 -1.50 10.45 30.64
N GLN A 27 -0.27 10.91 30.57
CA GLN A 27 0.92 10.16 30.98
C GLN A 27 1.71 11.00 31.98
N ASN A 28 1.89 10.49 33.20
CA ASN A 28 2.57 11.18 34.30
C ASN A 28 2.02 12.60 34.57
N GLY A 29 0.69 12.73 34.60
CA GLY A 29 0.02 14.03 34.81
C GLY A 29 -0.12 14.89 33.55
N THR A 30 0.72 14.69 32.54
CA THR A 30 0.72 15.48 31.30
C THR A 30 -0.31 14.94 30.30
N LYS A 31 -1.19 15.81 29.80
CA LYS A 31 -2.09 15.49 28.69
C LYS A 31 -1.29 15.42 27.39
N LYS A 32 -1.50 14.37 26.61
CA LYS A 32 -0.87 14.11 25.31
C LYS A 32 -1.92 13.68 24.30
N PHE A 33 -1.61 13.89 23.03
CA PHE A 33 -2.36 13.35 21.91
C PHE A 33 -1.39 12.69 20.93
N TRP A 34 -1.85 11.67 20.22
CA TRP A 34 -1.10 11.01 19.16
C TRP A 34 -2.03 10.56 18.05
N ASP A 35 -1.65 10.81 16.81
CA ASP A 35 -2.42 10.43 15.62
C ASP A 35 -1.84 9.13 15.05
N PHE A 36 -2.73 8.23 14.62
CA PHE A 36 -2.35 6.97 14.02
C PHE A 36 -3.40 6.52 13.00
N MET A 37 -2.98 5.69 12.05
CA MET A 37 -3.83 5.11 11.03
C MET A 37 -4.03 3.62 11.34
N ARG A 38 -5.27 3.15 11.28
CA ARG A 38 -5.56 1.71 11.20
C ARG A 38 -5.62 1.31 9.73
N ALA A 39 -4.87 0.27 9.37
CA ALA A 39 -4.90 -0.41 8.09
C ALA A 39 -5.20 -1.91 8.29
N HIS A 40 -5.41 -2.64 7.19
CA HIS A 40 -5.48 -4.09 7.21
C HIS A 40 -4.09 -4.70 7.40
N ASP A 41 -4.05 -5.89 8.01
CA ASP A 41 -2.85 -6.74 7.99
C ASP A 41 -2.61 -7.23 6.56
N SER A 42 -1.38 -7.66 6.27
CA SER A 42 -1.00 -8.16 4.95
C SER A 42 -0.04 -9.34 5.02
N VAL A 43 0.01 -10.11 3.94
CA VAL A 43 1.04 -11.11 3.67
C VAL A 43 1.96 -10.61 2.57
N SER A 44 3.23 -11.02 2.62
CA SER A 44 4.19 -10.77 1.56
C SER A 44 5.04 -12.02 1.34
N ILE A 45 5.24 -12.38 0.07
CA ILE A 45 5.79 -13.65 -0.35
C ILE A 45 7.06 -13.40 -1.17
N LEU A 46 8.18 -13.95 -0.69
CA LEU A 46 9.41 -14.04 -1.45
C LEU A 46 9.39 -15.34 -2.27
N ILE A 47 9.27 -15.22 -3.59
CA ILE A 47 9.16 -16.36 -4.50
C ILE A 47 10.51 -16.58 -5.18
N PHE A 48 11.08 -17.78 -5.01
CA PHE A 48 12.28 -18.20 -5.74
C PHE A 48 11.92 -19.25 -6.80
N ASN A 49 12.09 -18.91 -8.07
CA ASN A 49 11.92 -19.85 -9.18
C ASN A 49 13.20 -20.67 -9.34
N THR A 50 13.13 -21.95 -8.95
CA THR A 50 14.28 -22.86 -8.95
C THR A 50 14.74 -23.24 -10.35
N SER A 51 13.85 -23.35 -11.33
CA SER A 51 14.24 -23.68 -12.71
C SER A 51 15.03 -22.55 -13.37
N ARG A 52 14.71 -21.30 -13.06
CA ARG A 52 15.35 -20.10 -13.63
C ARG A 52 16.40 -19.46 -12.72
N GLN A 53 16.56 -19.98 -11.50
CA GLN A 53 17.47 -19.46 -10.48
C GLN A 53 17.29 -17.95 -10.26
N CYS A 54 16.05 -17.50 -10.12
CA CYS A 54 15.73 -16.08 -9.97
C CYS A 54 14.60 -15.84 -8.99
N PHE A 55 14.60 -14.66 -8.36
CA PHE A 55 13.45 -14.19 -7.59
C PHE A 55 12.39 -13.61 -8.53
N VAL A 56 11.12 -13.86 -8.19
CA VAL A 56 9.99 -13.26 -8.87
C VAL A 56 9.54 -12.05 -8.07
N VAL A 57 9.36 -10.92 -8.76
CA VAL A 57 8.86 -9.67 -8.21
C VAL A 57 7.71 -9.17 -9.09
N VAL A 58 6.79 -8.44 -8.49
CA VAL A 58 5.67 -7.80 -9.20
C VAL A 58 6.05 -6.38 -9.58
N LYS A 59 5.53 -5.90 -10.72
CA LYS A 59 5.66 -4.52 -11.16
C LYS A 59 4.29 -3.88 -11.15
N GLN A 60 4.07 -2.93 -10.27
CA GLN A 60 2.75 -2.32 -10.04
C GLN A 60 2.85 -0.79 -9.97
N PHE A 61 1.76 -0.10 -10.30
CA PHE A 61 1.64 1.32 -10.06
C PHE A 61 1.06 1.54 -8.65
N ARG A 62 1.76 2.31 -7.81
CA ARG A 62 1.32 2.66 -6.45
C ARG A 62 0.95 4.13 -6.38
N PRO A 63 -0.34 4.47 -6.24
CA PRO A 63 -0.80 5.85 -6.15
C PRO A 63 -0.14 6.65 -5.03
N ALA A 64 0.11 6.04 -3.86
CA ALA A 64 0.78 6.73 -2.75
C ALA A 64 2.21 7.16 -3.11
N VAL A 65 2.98 6.30 -3.78
CA VAL A 65 4.34 6.62 -4.25
C VAL A 65 4.31 7.71 -5.30
N TYR A 66 3.37 7.63 -6.25
CA TYR A 66 3.14 8.68 -7.21
C TYR A 66 2.85 10.03 -6.54
N MET A 67 1.97 10.05 -5.53
CA MET A 67 1.62 11.28 -4.82
C MET A 67 2.80 11.85 -4.02
N CYS A 68 3.69 11.01 -3.47
CA CYS A 68 4.94 11.48 -2.87
C CYS A 68 5.85 12.19 -3.90
N GLU A 69 5.96 11.65 -5.11
CA GLU A 69 6.72 12.32 -6.17
C GLU A 69 6.04 13.62 -6.64
N VAL A 70 4.70 13.66 -6.70
CA VAL A 70 3.97 14.91 -6.97
C VAL A 70 4.27 15.95 -5.90
N GLU A 71 4.21 15.60 -4.61
CA GLU A 71 4.55 16.50 -3.51
C GLU A 71 6.00 17.02 -3.62
N ARG A 72 6.94 16.13 -3.95
CA ARG A 72 8.36 16.48 -4.11
C ARG A 72 8.61 17.49 -5.23
N HIS A 73 7.94 17.33 -6.37
CA HIS A 73 8.11 18.23 -7.52
C HIS A 73 7.22 19.48 -7.43
N ARG A 74 6.10 19.40 -6.71
CA ARG A 74 5.07 20.44 -6.62
C ARG A 74 4.56 20.59 -5.18
N PRO A 75 5.42 21.02 -4.23
CA PRO A 75 5.04 21.11 -2.82
C PRO A 75 3.85 22.07 -2.58
N GLN A 76 3.65 23.06 -3.45
CA GLN A 76 2.51 23.99 -3.41
C GLN A 76 1.13 23.30 -3.47
N VAL A 77 1.04 22.09 -4.02
CA VAL A 77 -0.19 21.29 -4.05
C VAL A 77 -0.66 20.94 -2.63
N PHE A 78 0.27 20.79 -1.69
CA PHE A 78 0.02 20.34 -0.32
C PHE A 78 0.20 21.45 0.74
N GLN A 79 0.65 22.64 0.34
CA GLN A 79 0.92 23.76 1.27
C GLN A 79 -0.34 24.55 1.69
N ASN A 80 -1.46 24.48 0.96
CA ASN A 80 -2.69 25.20 1.28
C ASN A 80 -3.75 24.27 1.88
N GLN A 81 -3.59 23.94 3.17
CA GLN A 81 -4.45 23.00 3.91
C GLN A 81 -5.87 23.53 4.23
N ASP A 82 -6.12 24.83 4.04
CA ASP A 82 -7.39 25.49 4.43
C ASP A 82 -8.49 25.42 3.36
N LYS A 83 -8.23 24.86 2.18
CA LYS A 83 -9.25 24.73 1.14
C LYS A 83 -9.62 23.26 0.98
N GLU A 84 -10.86 22.92 1.29
CA GLU A 84 -11.52 21.66 0.89
C GLU A 84 -11.53 21.42 -0.63
N LYS A 85 -10.96 22.33 -1.42
CA LYS A 85 -10.73 22.21 -2.85
C LYS A 85 -9.26 21.93 -3.11
N PHE A 86 -8.95 20.65 -3.31
CA PHE A 86 -7.70 20.27 -3.95
C PHE A 86 -7.75 20.70 -5.42
N PRO A 87 -6.66 21.27 -5.97
CA PRO A 87 -6.61 21.62 -7.38
C PRO A 87 -6.69 20.35 -8.23
N CYS A 88 -7.34 20.45 -9.40
CA CYS A 88 -7.10 19.48 -10.46
C CYS A 88 -5.61 19.53 -10.79
N LEU A 89 -4.93 18.37 -10.85
CA LEU A 89 -3.52 18.33 -11.19
C LEU A 89 -3.36 18.62 -12.69
N GLU A 90 -3.26 19.91 -13.02
CA GLU A 90 -2.89 20.34 -14.37
C GLU A 90 -1.49 19.80 -14.69
N ASP A 91 -1.35 19.12 -15.83
CA ASP A 91 -0.11 18.46 -16.28
C ASP A 91 0.41 17.36 -15.31
N PRO A 92 -0.18 16.17 -15.27
CA PRO A 92 0.24 15.12 -14.35
C PRO A 92 1.66 14.60 -14.66
N LEU A 93 2.40 14.21 -13.61
CA LEU A 93 3.68 13.52 -13.78
C LEU A 93 3.48 12.19 -14.55
N PRO A 94 4.51 11.71 -15.28
CA PRO A 94 4.44 10.41 -15.95
C PRO A 94 4.16 9.26 -14.96
N ALA A 95 3.28 8.32 -15.33
CA ALA A 95 2.88 7.21 -14.46
C ALA A 95 4.03 6.40 -13.87
N VAL A 96 5.12 6.29 -14.64
CA VAL A 96 6.32 5.54 -14.26
C VAL A 96 6.94 5.99 -12.94
N VAL A 97 6.75 7.25 -12.52
CA VAL A 97 7.29 7.74 -11.24
C VAL A 97 6.62 7.10 -10.03
N GLY A 98 5.42 6.56 -10.20
CA GLY A 98 4.72 5.77 -9.17
C GLY A 98 4.84 4.25 -9.36
N VAL A 99 5.61 3.79 -10.34
CA VAL A 99 5.77 2.35 -10.59
C VAL A 99 6.87 1.79 -9.70
N THR A 100 6.54 0.70 -9.02
CA THR A 100 7.38 0.02 -8.05
C THR A 100 7.66 -1.41 -8.49
N TYR A 101 8.77 -1.95 -8.00
CA TYR A 101 9.07 -3.38 -8.04
C TYR A 101 8.96 -3.91 -6.61
N GLU A 102 8.07 -4.88 -6.39
CA GLU A 102 7.67 -5.32 -5.06
C GLU A 102 7.66 -6.85 -4.97
N LEU A 103 7.60 -7.36 -3.74
CA LEU A 103 7.25 -8.75 -3.52
C LEU A 103 5.77 -8.96 -3.83
N CYS A 104 5.39 -10.18 -4.20
CA CYS A 104 3.98 -10.57 -4.25
C CYS A 104 3.37 -10.40 -2.85
N ALA A 105 2.21 -9.76 -2.75
CA ALA A 105 1.62 -9.39 -1.47
C ALA A 105 0.12 -9.16 -1.57
N GLY A 106 -0.58 -9.42 -0.47
CA GLY A 106 -2.03 -9.28 -0.39
C GLY A 106 -2.50 -8.85 0.98
N ILE A 107 -3.70 -8.27 1.04
CA ILE A 107 -4.35 -7.90 2.31
C ILE A 107 -4.99 -9.12 2.96
N VAL A 108 -5.02 -9.15 4.28
CA VAL A 108 -5.69 -10.20 5.05
C VAL A 108 -7.14 -9.78 5.29
N ASP A 109 -8.00 -9.97 4.29
CA ASP A 109 -9.41 -9.57 4.31
C ASP A 109 -10.41 -10.74 4.26
N LYS A 110 -9.91 -11.97 4.08
CA LYS A 110 -10.69 -13.22 4.05
C LYS A 110 -10.61 -13.92 5.41
N PRO A 111 -11.60 -13.75 6.31
CA PRO A 111 -11.50 -14.22 7.70
C PRO A 111 -11.50 -15.74 7.84
N ASP A 112 -11.99 -16.45 6.82
CA ASP A 112 -12.09 -17.92 6.82
C ASP A 112 -10.80 -18.61 6.33
N LEU A 113 -9.80 -17.84 5.89
CA LEU A 113 -8.53 -18.36 5.38
C LEU A 113 -7.38 -18.10 6.35
N SER A 114 -6.46 -19.06 6.42
CA SER A 114 -5.15 -18.88 7.05
C SER A 114 -4.27 -17.91 6.24
N LEU A 115 -3.21 -17.38 6.88
CA LEU A 115 -2.24 -16.50 6.20
C LEU A 115 -1.55 -17.23 5.04
N GLU A 116 -1.29 -18.51 5.21
CA GLU A 116 -0.68 -19.38 4.20
C GLU A 116 -1.62 -19.61 3.01
N GLU A 117 -2.92 -19.81 3.24
CA GLU A 117 -3.92 -19.95 2.17
C GLU A 117 -4.07 -18.64 1.38
N ILE A 118 -4.14 -17.50 2.07
CA ILE A 118 -4.16 -16.18 1.43
C ILE A 118 -2.89 -16.00 0.60
N ALA A 119 -1.71 -16.32 1.15
CA ALA A 119 -0.45 -16.24 0.40
C ALA A 119 -0.43 -17.12 -0.85
N CYS A 120 -0.98 -18.33 -0.80
CA CYS A 120 -1.15 -19.19 -1.98
C CYS A 120 -2.06 -18.58 -3.04
N GLU A 121 -3.17 -17.95 -2.64
CA GLU A 121 -4.08 -17.25 -3.56
C GLU A 121 -3.40 -16.07 -4.25
N GLU A 122 -2.70 -15.23 -3.50
CA GLU A 122 -1.98 -14.06 -4.03
C GLU A 122 -0.87 -14.46 -5.01
N VAL A 123 -0.11 -15.52 -4.69
CA VAL A 123 0.92 -16.06 -5.60
C VAL A 123 0.32 -16.52 -6.94
N LEU A 124 -0.89 -17.07 -6.91
CA LEU A 124 -1.61 -17.48 -8.12
C LEU A 124 -2.15 -16.26 -8.88
N GLU A 125 -2.75 -15.30 -8.18
CA GLU A 125 -3.37 -14.12 -8.76
C GLU A 125 -2.35 -13.18 -9.40
N GLU A 126 -1.30 -12.81 -8.66
CA GLU A 126 -0.34 -11.81 -9.11
C GLU A 126 0.77 -12.38 -10.00
N CYS A 127 1.17 -13.64 -9.75
CA CYS A 127 2.34 -14.24 -10.38
C CYS A 127 2.02 -15.48 -11.25
N GLY A 128 0.81 -16.01 -11.19
CA GLY A 128 0.37 -17.16 -12.01
C GLY A 128 0.94 -18.51 -11.55
N TYR A 129 1.63 -18.58 -10.42
CA TYR A 129 2.18 -19.85 -9.90
C TYR A 129 1.17 -20.52 -8.98
N ARG A 130 0.99 -21.83 -9.14
CA ARG A 130 0.21 -22.64 -8.20
C ARG A 130 1.16 -23.28 -7.19
N VAL A 131 1.01 -22.92 -5.92
CA VAL A 131 1.77 -23.47 -4.79
C VAL A 131 0.81 -23.98 -3.72
N SER A 132 1.24 -24.97 -2.94
CA SER A 132 0.51 -25.45 -1.77
C SER A 132 1.05 -24.82 -0.49
N VAL A 133 0.26 -24.86 0.59
CA VAL A 133 0.69 -24.39 1.91
C VAL A 133 1.98 -25.09 2.37
N ALA A 134 2.20 -26.36 1.99
CA ALA A 134 3.41 -27.11 2.34
C ALA A 134 4.68 -26.59 1.65
N ASP A 135 4.55 -25.84 0.55
CA ASP A 135 5.66 -25.21 -0.15
C ASP A 135 6.08 -23.88 0.51
N LEU A 136 5.23 -23.33 1.40
CA LEU A 136 5.49 -22.07 2.08
C LEU A 136 6.34 -22.28 3.32
N ARG A 137 7.26 -21.33 3.55
CA ARG A 137 8.06 -21.24 4.77
C ARG A 137 7.96 -19.84 5.35
N ARG A 138 7.48 -19.76 6.60
CA ARG A 138 7.45 -18.48 7.33
C ARG A 138 8.88 -17.97 7.56
N ILE A 139 9.12 -16.71 7.17
CA ILE A 139 10.39 -16.02 7.40
C ILE A 139 10.30 -15.15 8.66
N THR A 140 9.38 -14.19 8.69
CA THR A 140 9.22 -13.24 9.80
C THR A 140 7.82 -12.61 9.80
N SER A 141 7.51 -11.84 10.83
CA SER A 141 6.33 -10.97 10.93
C SER A 141 6.68 -9.73 11.76
N TYR A 142 6.05 -8.59 11.49
CA TYR A 142 6.23 -7.36 12.26
C TYR A 142 4.86 -6.75 12.65
N ARG A 143 4.87 -5.75 13.53
CA ARG A 143 3.68 -5.00 13.98
C ARG A 143 3.98 -3.51 13.92
#